data_AF-A0A0V8JK77-F1
#
_entry.id   AF-A0A0V8JK77-F1
#
_cell.length_a   1.000
_cell.length_b   1.000
_cell.length_c   1.000
_cell.angle_alpha   90.00
_cell.angle_beta   90.00
_cell.angle_gamma   90.00
#
_symmetry.space_group_name_H-M   'P 1'
#
loop_
_entity.id
_entity.type
_entity.pdbx_description
1 polymer ?
#
loop_
_entity_poly.entity_id
_entity_poly.type
_entity_poly.pdbx_seq_one_letter_code
_entity_poly.pdbx_strand_id
1 'polypeptide(L)'
;MKESWLSCILPDDEYKAQRIVYFLGEGALGSLGFLLIGTQVSSAWNIPIQLLAGIPIILFVAYVFIRYIVSGIEYTNVMSECAFEKEKKRIVVKLSSSFFVEKQWK
;
A
#
# COMPACT_ATOMS: atom_id res chain seq x y z
N MET A 1 -2.02 15.73 -2.85
CA MET A 1 -3.32 15.30 -2.24
C MET A 1 -3.74 16.39 -1.26
N LYS A 2 -4.96 16.97 -1.32
CA LYS A 2 -5.28 18.15 -0.47
C LYS A 2 -6.43 18.02 0.53
N GLU A 3 -7.24 16.95 0.55
CA GLU A 3 -8.36 16.86 1.51
C GLU A 3 -8.68 15.40 1.88
N SER A 4 -7.75 14.69 2.55
CA SER A 4 -8.01 13.34 3.08
C SER A 4 -7.62 13.25 4.55
N TRP A 5 -8.35 12.46 5.35
CA TRP A 5 -8.02 12.25 6.77
C TRP A 5 -6.61 11.64 6.95
N LEU A 6 -6.12 10.94 5.93
CA LEU A 6 -4.76 10.40 5.88
C LEU A 6 -3.68 11.49 5.90
N SER A 7 -3.98 12.73 5.50
CA SER A 7 -3.00 13.84 5.46
C SER A 7 -2.49 14.23 6.85
N CYS A 8 -3.22 13.90 7.92
CA CYS A 8 -2.80 14.18 9.30
C CYS A 8 -1.66 13.24 9.78
N ILE A 9 -1.54 12.06 9.16
CA ILE A 9 -0.56 11.02 9.54
C ILE A 9 0.56 10.94 8.50
N LEU A 10 0.27 11.25 7.23
CA LEU A 10 1.23 11.18 6.15
C LEU A 10 2.11 12.44 6.08
N PRO A 11 3.40 12.29 5.74
CA PRO A 11 4.29 13.43 5.51
C PRO A 11 3.91 14.22 4.26
N ASP A 12 4.29 15.50 4.21
CA ASP A 12 3.98 16.43 3.10
C ASP A 12 4.57 16.00 1.74
N ASP A 13 5.61 15.17 1.74
CA ASP A 13 6.21 14.62 0.53
C ASP A 13 5.27 13.58 -0.12
N GLU A 14 4.76 13.89 -1.33
CA GLU A 14 3.86 13.03 -2.09
C GLU A 14 4.43 11.62 -2.33
N TYR A 15 5.75 11.48 -2.54
CA TYR A 15 6.39 10.20 -2.79
C TYR A 15 6.37 9.33 -1.53
N LYS A 16 6.77 9.92 -0.40
CA LYS A 16 6.80 9.27 0.90
C LYS A 16 5.39 8.87 1.33
N ALA A 17 4.42 9.76 1.15
CA ALA A 17 3.00 9.51 1.39
C ALA A 17 2.49 8.32 0.56
N GLN A 18 2.71 8.31 -0.75
CA GLN A 18 2.21 7.24 -1.62
C GLN A 18 2.82 5.87 -1.27
N ARG A 19 4.09 5.84 -0.87
CA ARG A 19 4.77 4.59 -0.50
C ARG A 19 4.28 4.03 0.84
N ILE A 20 4.01 4.90 1.82
CA ILE A 20 3.38 4.51 3.09
C ILE A 20 1.98 3.94 2.85
N VAL A 21 1.15 4.59 2.02
CA VAL A 21 -0.19 4.10 1.66
C VAL A 21 -0.11 2.75 0.95
N TYR A 22 0.88 2.55 0.09
CA TYR A 22 1.09 1.26 -0.58
C TYR A 22 1.40 0.13 0.42
N PHE A 23 2.26 0.37 1.41
CA PHE A 23 2.55 -0.62 2.46
C PHE A 23 1.35 -0.88 3.38
N LEU A 24 0.58 0.15 3.71
CA LEU A 24 -0.68 0.00 4.44
C LEU A 24 -1.68 -0.85 3.64
N GLY A 25 -1.76 -0.63 2.33
CA GLY A 25 -2.60 -1.43 1.43
C GLY A 25 -2.15 -2.90 1.34
N GLU A 26 -0.86 -3.16 1.10
CA GLU A 26 -0.30 -4.53 1.07
C GLU A 26 -0.56 -5.27 2.40
N GLY A 27 -0.30 -4.61 3.53
CA GLY A 27 -0.55 -5.20 4.84
C GLY A 27 -2.04 -5.45 5.11
N ALA A 28 -2.93 -4.55 4.69
CA ALA A 28 -4.36 -4.71 4.89
C ALA A 28 -4.91 -5.88 4.07
N LEU A 29 -4.47 -6.02 2.82
CA LEU A 29 -4.82 -7.17 1.98
C LEU A 29 -4.28 -8.47 2.56
N GLY A 30 -3.04 -8.47 3.05
CA GLY A 30 -2.43 -9.65 3.69
C GLY A 30 -3.17 -10.08 4.96
N SER A 31 -3.50 -9.14 5.83
CA SER A 31 -4.25 -9.41 7.07
C SER A 31 -5.69 -9.87 6.82
N LEU A 32 -6.37 -9.30 5.80
CA LEU A 32 -7.67 -9.79 5.35
C LEU A 32 -7.60 -11.22 4.82
N GLY A 33 -6.62 -11.51 3.97
CA GLY A 33 -6.39 -12.86 3.45
C GLY A 33 -6.14 -13.88 4.57
N PHE A 34 -5.34 -13.49 5.56
CA PHE A 34 -5.08 -14.32 6.75
C PHE A 34 -6.37 -14.61 7.54
N LEU A 35 -7.23 -13.61 7.75
CA LEU A 35 -8.51 -13.80 8.45
C LEU A 35 -9.48 -14.71 7.67
N LEU A 36 -9.55 -14.55 6.35
CA LEU A 36 -10.42 -15.40 5.51
C LEU A 36 -10.00 -16.87 5.55
N ILE A 37 -8.70 -17.16 5.46
CA ILE A 37 -8.18 -18.53 5.56
C ILE A 37 -8.31 -19.02 7.01
N GLY A 38 -7.94 -18.18 7.96
CA GLY A 38 -7.93 -18.48 9.38
C GLY A 38 -9.30 -18.86 9.92
N THR A 39 -10.37 -18.21 9.46
CA THR A 39 -11.75 -18.54 9.89
C THR A 39 -12.15 -19.95 9.44
N GLN A 40 -11.78 -20.38 8.23
CA GLN A 40 -12.05 -21.73 7.75
C GLN A 40 -11.29 -22.81 8.55
N VAL A 41 -10.02 -22.53 8.88
CA VAL A 41 -9.17 -23.46 9.65
C VAL A 41 -9.57 -23.48 11.13
N SER A 42 -10.02 -22.35 11.68
CA SER A 42 -10.36 -22.22 13.10
C SER A 42 -11.47 -23.17 13.53
N SER A 43 -12.46 -23.40 12.66
CA SER A 43 -13.55 -24.34 12.93
C SER A 43 -13.07 -25.79 13.00
N ALA A 44 -12.01 -26.14 12.26
CA ALA A 44 -11.46 -27.50 12.24
C ALA A 44 -10.46 -27.74 13.39
N TRP A 45 -9.77 -26.69 13.85
CA TRP A 45 -8.68 -26.78 14.83
C TRP A 45 -9.06 -26.25 16.22
N ASN A 46 -10.33 -25.83 16.40
CA ASN A 46 -10.87 -25.27 17.64
C ASN A 46 -10.02 -24.11 18.21
N ILE A 47 -9.52 -23.27 17.30
CA ILE A 47 -8.70 -22.09 17.65
C ILE A 47 -9.63 -21.03 18.24
N PRO A 48 -9.31 -20.45 19.41
CA PRO A 48 -10.13 -19.39 19.99
C PRO A 48 -10.14 -18.16 19.07
N ILE A 49 -11.33 -17.63 18.81
CA ILE A 49 -11.57 -16.51 17.89
C ILE A 49 -10.79 -15.24 18.29
N GLN A 50 -10.54 -15.06 19.59
CA GLN A 50 -9.76 -13.93 20.10
C GLN A 50 -8.31 -13.96 19.59
N LEU A 51 -7.67 -15.13 19.56
CA LEU A 51 -6.31 -15.28 19.03
C LEU A 51 -6.30 -15.10 17.52
N LEU A 52 -7.30 -15.64 16.84
CA LEU A 52 -7.42 -15.53 15.38
C LEU A 52 -7.54 -14.08 14.91
N ALA A 53 -8.27 -13.24 15.65
CA ALA A 53 -8.42 -11.83 15.35
C ALA A 53 -7.21 -10.99 15.79
N GLY A 54 -6.55 -11.35 16.90
CA GLY A 54 -5.43 -10.59 17.46
C GLY A 54 -4.11 -10.72 16.68
N ILE A 55 -3.77 -11.93 16.26
CA ILE A 55 -2.52 -12.22 15.51
C ILE A 55 -2.35 -11.35 14.24
N PRO A 56 -3.34 -11.24 13.33
CA PRO A 56 -3.18 -10.48 12.09
C PRO A 56 -2.99 -8.97 12.33
N ILE A 57 -3.50 -8.42 13.44
CA ILE A 57 -3.29 -7.00 13.80
C ILE A 57 -1.81 -6.77 14.14
N ILE A 58 -1.23 -7.66 14.96
CA ILE A 58 0.19 -7.59 15.34
C ILE A 58 1.07 -7.78 14.10
N LEU A 59 0.74 -8.76 13.25
CA LEU A 59 1.46 -9.00 11.99
C LEU A 59 1.35 -7.83 11.03
N PHE A 60 0.18 -7.18 10.94
CA PHE A 60 -0.03 -5.99 10.11
C PHE A 60 0.90 -4.85 10.54
N VAL A 61 0.90 -4.51 11.83
CA VAL A 61 1.74 -3.45 12.37
C VAL A 61 3.21 -3.80 12.15
N ALA A 62 3.64 -5.01 12.53
CA ALA A 62 5.02 -5.45 12.33
C ALA A 62 5.44 -5.42 10.86
N TYR A 63 4.58 -5.86 9.94
CA TYR A 63 4.84 -5.83 8.50
C TYR A 63 5.07 -4.41 7.99
N VAL A 64 4.19 -3.48 8.35
CA VAL A 64 4.29 -2.07 7.94
C VAL A 64 5.57 -1.45 8.49
N PHE A 65 5.91 -1.67 9.78
CA PHE A 65 7.15 -1.15 10.38
C PHE A 65 8.41 -1.75 9.75
N ILE A 66 8.45 -3.07 9.54
CA ILE A 66 9.60 -3.73 8.90
C ILE A 66 9.78 -3.21 7.48
N ARG A 67 8.71 -3.16 6.68
CA ARG A 67 8.76 -2.59 5.32
C ARG A 67 9.19 -1.14 5.33
N TYR A 68 8.68 -0.34 6.26
CA TYR A 68 9.04 1.06 6.42
C TYR A 68 10.55 1.21 6.67
N ILE A 69 11.11 0.47 7.63
CA ILE A 69 12.55 0.49 7.94
C ILE A 69 13.39 -0.03 6.76
N VAL A 70 13.04 -1.20 6.22
CA VAL A 70 13.79 -1.84 5.12
C VAL A 70 13.78 -0.99 3.85
N SER A 71 12.68 -0.27 3.59
CA SER A 71 12.58 0.60 2.43
C SER A 71 13.45 1.85 2.52
N GLY A 72 14.00 2.16 3.70
CA GLY A 72 14.96 3.25 3.89
C GLY A 72 14.42 4.62 3.45
N ILE A 73 13.09 4.80 3.48
CA ILE A 73 12.44 6.01 2.93
C ILE A 73 12.92 7.29 3.64
N GLU A 74 13.41 7.14 4.87
CA GLU A 74 14.01 8.23 5.64
C GLU A 74 15.36 8.72 5.09
N TYR A 75 16.08 7.88 4.32
CA TYR A 75 17.42 8.17 3.77
C TYR A 75 17.42 8.47 2.26
N THR A 76 16.29 8.32 1.56
CA THR A 76 16.21 8.44 0.08
C THR A 76 15.99 9.87 -0.46
N ASN A 77 16.05 10.89 0.41
CA ASN A 77 15.65 12.28 0.13
C ASN A 77 16.34 12.95 -1.08
N VAL A 78 17.45 12.41 -1.60
CA VAL A 78 18.24 13.07 -2.66
C VAL A 78 17.96 12.52 -4.07
N MET A 79 17.29 11.36 -4.20
CA MET A 79 17.08 10.70 -5.52
C MET A 79 15.60 10.61 -5.95
N SER A 80 14.65 10.79 -5.04
CA SER A 80 13.23 10.52 -5.27
C SER A 80 12.51 11.58 -6.10
N GLU A 81 12.78 12.87 -5.92
CA GLU A 81 12.06 13.95 -6.63
C GLU A 81 12.23 13.86 -8.15
N CYS A 82 13.47 13.74 -8.63
CA CYS A 82 13.81 13.66 -10.05
C CYS A 82 13.30 12.37 -10.73
N ALA A 83 13.23 11.26 -10.00
CA ALA A 83 12.75 9.98 -10.54
C ALA A 83 11.21 9.96 -10.64
N PHE A 84 10.52 10.60 -9.69
CA PHE A 84 9.07 10.56 -9.61
C PHE A 84 8.38 11.46 -10.64
N GLU A 85 8.94 12.64 -10.96
CA GLU A 85 8.46 13.44 -12.09
C GLU A 85 8.52 12.66 -13.41
N LYS A 86 9.55 11.83 -13.59
CA LYS A 86 9.69 10.98 -14.78
C LYS A 86 8.63 9.89 -14.83
N GLU A 87 8.31 9.24 -13.71
CA GLU A 87 7.26 8.21 -13.67
C GLU A 87 5.85 8.79 -13.84
N LYS A 88 5.54 9.94 -13.21
CA LYS A 88 4.26 10.65 -13.42
C LYS A 88 4.06 10.99 -14.91
N LYS A 89 5.08 11.56 -15.56
CA LYS A 89 5.05 11.86 -17.01
C LYS A 89 4.84 10.60 -17.84
N ARG A 90 5.49 9.48 -17.47
CA ARG A 90 5.34 8.21 -18.18
C ARG A 90 3.92 7.62 -18.07
N ILE A 91 3.31 7.68 -16.89
CA ILE A 91 1.96 7.16 -16.65
C ILE A 91 0.92 8.02 -17.40
N VAL A 92 1.05 9.35 -17.36
CA VAL A 92 0.16 10.26 -18.10
C VAL A 92 0.26 10.03 -19.61
N VAL A 93 1.48 9.91 -20.16
CA VAL A 93 1.68 9.62 -21.59
C VAL A 93 1.09 8.27 -21.97
N LYS A 94 1.25 7.24 -21.13
CA LYS A 94 0.70 5.91 -21.37
C LYS A 94 -0.84 5.90 -21.37
N LEU A 95 -1.47 6.58 -20.41
CA LEU A 95 -2.93 6.74 -20.36
C LEU A 95 -3.47 7.51 -21.57
N SER A 96 -2.76 8.56 -22.00
CA SER A 96 -3.12 9.35 -23.18
C SER A 96 -3.09 8.51 -24.46
N SER A 97 -2.07 7.65 -24.61
CA SER A 97 -1.97 6.75 -25.76
C SER A 97 -3.06 5.67 -25.80
N SER A 98 -3.46 5.12 -24.65
CA SER A 98 -4.53 4.13 -24.58
C SER A 98 -5.89 4.72 -24.96
N PHE A 99 -6.19 5.94 -24.49
CA PHE A 99 -7.43 6.63 -24.79
C PHE A 99 -7.50 7.10 -26.26
N PHE A 100 -6.35 7.42 -26.86
CA PHE A 100 -6.26 7.81 -28.27
C PHE A 100 -6.41 6.61 -29.22
N VAL A 101 -5.84 5.45 -28.86
CA VAL A 101 -6.00 4.19 -29.62
C VAL A 101 -7.44 3.71 -29.63
N GLU A 102 -8.16 3.82 -28.50
CA GLU A 102 -9.57 3.41 -28.40
C GLU A 102 -10.53 4.33 -29.19
N LYS A 103 -10.12 5.58 -29.46
CA LYS A 103 -10.91 6.56 -30.23
C LYS A 103 -10.77 6.41 -31.76
N GLN A 104 -9.78 5.66 -32.26
CA GLN A 104 -9.54 5.47 -33.70
C GLN A 104 -10.28 4.26 -34.30
N TRP A 105 -10.95 3.45 -33.48
CA TRP A 105 -11.71 2.25 -33.88
C TRP A 105 -13.24 2.42 -33.73
N LYS A 106 -13.73 3.66 -33.85
CA LYS A 106 -15.16 4.00 -33.81
C LYS A 106 -15.48 4.97 -34.95
#